data_AF-A0A4Q2D4F2-F1
#
_entry.id   AF-A0A4Q2D4F2-F1
#
_cell.length_a   1.000
_cell.length_b   1.000
_cell.length_c   1.000
_cell.angle_alpha   90.00
_cell.angle_beta   90.00
_cell.angle_gamma   90.00
#
_symmetry.space_group_name_H-M   'P 1'
#
loop_
_entity.id
_entity.type
_entity.pdbx_description
1 polymer ?
#
loop_
_entity_poly.entity_id
_entity_poly.type
_entity_poly.pdbx_seq_one_letter_code
_entity_poly.pdbx_strand_id
1 'polypeptide(L)'
;MDKLRGQAQAEGSTVLSHLGNHEWMNMIGDWRYVYPSELKTFGTVAHRQRMLSTGRIGRSWAANYTTTSRLPLHPSLGPPNTPYPPPASPHRLHWEKEKDGFEIDFDLWMFHNHRHPESKNPLSHAAISFVHGGLSPTYQDLTPFPTKINELSTSLLRKLQHREQPPPHPPNPYPGLPASVTEHERQVYGSDGPLWYRGWALQDEETVCKQVDDVLAKTGTRRMVMGHTPDFTNIVSRCNGKIIIIDTGISHAYGGVLSALSIHYTVHPIGDDADQRWVERELISALYPDKRTLIVDEEREIVGDFQVADGSH
;
A
#
# COMPACT_ATOMS: atom_id res chain seq x y z
N MET A 1 -5.96 -11.59 13.89
CA MET A 1 -4.92 -11.53 12.83
C MET A 1 -3.84 -12.57 13.00
N ASP A 2 -3.13 -12.67 14.13
CA ASP A 2 -2.01 -13.64 14.26
C ASP A 2 -2.40 -15.10 14.02
N LYS A 3 -3.57 -15.53 14.52
CA LYS A 3 -4.13 -16.85 14.20
C LYS A 3 -4.34 -17.04 12.70
N LEU A 4 -4.95 -16.05 12.03
CA LEU A 4 -5.23 -16.09 10.59
C LEU A 4 -3.94 -16.15 9.77
N ARG A 5 -2.89 -15.46 10.21
CA ARG A 5 -1.57 -15.50 9.56
C ARG A 5 -0.96 -16.90 9.59
N GLY A 6 -1.01 -17.57 10.75
CA GLY A 6 -0.56 -18.95 10.87
C GLY A 6 -1.41 -19.93 10.04
N GLN A 7 -2.73 -19.71 9.98
CA GLN A 7 -3.63 -20.51 9.14
C GLN A 7 -3.34 -20.33 7.64
N ALA A 8 -3.13 -19.10 7.19
CA ALA A 8 -2.81 -18.83 5.78
C ALA A 8 -1.48 -19.48 5.39
N GLN A 9 -0.45 -19.36 6.24
CA GLN A 9 0.85 -19.98 5.97
C GLN A 9 0.77 -21.51 5.87
N ALA A 10 -0.10 -22.15 6.65
CA ALA A 10 -0.32 -23.59 6.58
C ALA A 10 -0.95 -24.05 5.24
N GLU A 11 -1.58 -23.12 4.52
CA GLU A 11 -2.23 -23.32 3.21
C GLU A 11 -1.41 -22.70 2.05
N GLY A 12 -0.10 -22.48 2.23
CA GLY A 12 0.76 -21.87 1.20
C GLY A 12 0.42 -20.40 0.88
N SER A 13 -0.37 -19.75 1.73
CA SER A 13 -0.90 -18.39 1.54
C SER A 13 -0.30 -17.39 2.52
N THR A 14 -0.54 -16.10 2.28
CA THR A 14 -0.04 -15.02 3.14
C THR A 14 -1.13 -14.05 3.56
N VAL A 15 -0.98 -13.49 4.77
CA VAL A 15 -1.83 -12.41 5.29
C VAL A 15 -0.99 -11.17 5.45
N LEU A 16 -1.25 -10.17 4.61
CA LEU A 16 -0.70 -8.83 4.76
C LEU A 16 -1.64 -8.00 5.63
N SER A 17 -1.10 -7.34 6.65
CA SER A 17 -1.88 -6.53 7.60
C SER A 17 -1.35 -5.12 7.63
N HIS A 18 -2.26 -4.14 7.62
CA HIS A 18 -1.91 -2.73 7.58
C HIS A 18 -2.24 -2.03 8.90
N LEU A 19 -1.40 -1.09 9.31
CA LEU A 19 -1.73 -0.13 10.36
C LEU A 19 -2.53 1.03 9.75
N GLY A 20 -3.78 1.19 10.16
CA GLY A 20 -4.62 2.31 9.78
C GLY A 20 -4.45 3.51 10.71
N ASN A 21 -5.16 4.60 10.42
CA ASN A 21 -5.05 5.82 11.22
C ASN A 21 -5.45 5.60 12.70
N HIS A 22 -6.36 4.67 12.98
CA HIS A 22 -6.78 4.38 14.36
C HIS A 22 -5.71 3.64 15.16
N GLU A 23 -4.96 2.71 14.57
CA GLU A 23 -3.80 2.08 15.23
C GLU A 23 -2.75 3.13 15.62
N TRP A 24 -2.49 4.07 14.71
CA TRP A 24 -1.56 5.17 14.95
C TRP A 24 -2.06 6.15 16.02
N MET A 25 -3.33 6.54 15.99
CA MET A 25 -3.94 7.35 17.06
C MET A 25 -3.81 6.66 18.42
N ASN A 26 -4.12 5.37 18.49
CA ASN A 26 -4.01 4.58 19.72
C ASN A 26 -2.55 4.49 20.21
N MET A 27 -1.58 4.35 19.30
CA MET A 27 -0.14 4.37 19.62
C MET A 27 0.34 5.74 20.11
N ILE A 28 -0.21 6.83 19.57
CA ILE A 28 0.04 8.22 20.02
C ILE A 28 -0.58 8.50 21.39
N GLY A 29 -1.49 7.64 21.86
CA GLY A 29 -2.25 7.88 23.09
C GLY A 29 -3.47 8.77 22.88
N ASP A 30 -4.00 8.77 21.66
CA ASP A 30 -5.23 9.44 21.27
C ASP A 30 -6.39 8.45 21.24
N TRP A 31 -7.34 8.63 22.16
CA TRP A 31 -8.48 7.75 22.35
C TRP A 31 -9.80 8.33 21.83
N ARG A 32 -9.77 9.45 21.10
CA ARG A 32 -10.99 10.17 20.66
C ARG A 32 -11.98 9.27 19.91
N TYR A 33 -11.49 8.26 19.21
CA TYR A 33 -12.32 7.29 18.46
C TYR A 33 -12.27 5.88 19.03
N VAL A 34 -11.95 5.72 20.31
CA VAL A 34 -12.03 4.44 21.01
C VAL A 34 -13.30 4.41 21.84
N TYR A 35 -14.18 3.46 21.54
CA TYR A 35 -15.44 3.35 22.24
C TYR A 35 -15.21 3.03 23.75
N PRO A 36 -16.01 3.59 24.69
CA PRO A 36 -15.76 3.39 26.11
C PRO A 36 -15.71 1.92 26.58
N SER A 37 -16.48 1.02 25.96
CA SER A 37 -16.41 -0.42 26.29
C SER A 37 -15.06 -1.05 25.89
N GLU A 38 -14.44 -0.58 24.81
CA GLU A 38 -13.11 -1.03 24.36
C GLU A 38 -11.99 -0.57 25.30
N LEU A 39 -12.17 0.54 26.02
CA LEU A 39 -11.22 0.94 27.06
C LEU A 39 -11.35 0.02 28.29
N LYS A 40 -12.57 -0.43 28.61
CA LYS A 40 -12.84 -1.31 29.76
C LYS A 40 -12.21 -2.70 29.60
N THR A 41 -12.05 -3.22 28.38
CA THR A 41 -11.41 -4.54 28.14
C THR A 41 -9.95 -4.60 28.59
N PHE A 42 -9.30 -3.45 28.75
CA PHE A 42 -7.92 -3.34 29.28
C PHE A 42 -7.88 -2.93 30.77
N GLY A 43 -9.03 -2.67 31.39
CA GLY A 43 -9.16 -2.19 32.77
C GLY A 43 -8.83 -0.71 32.93
N THR A 44 -7.70 -0.23 32.41
CA THR A 44 -7.30 1.18 32.47
C THR A 44 -6.69 1.67 31.15
N VAL A 45 -6.74 2.97 30.89
CA VAL A 45 -6.03 3.58 29.73
C VAL A 45 -4.53 3.31 29.81
N ALA A 46 -3.93 3.39 31.01
CA ALA A 46 -2.52 3.08 31.22
C ALA A 46 -2.17 1.62 30.87
N HIS A 47 -3.04 0.65 31.17
CA HIS A 47 -2.87 -0.73 30.73
C HIS A 47 -2.99 -0.88 29.22
N ARG A 48 -3.97 -0.22 28.58
CA ARG A 48 -4.10 -0.22 27.13
C ARG A 48 -2.86 0.37 26.46
N GLN A 49 -2.38 1.53 26.93
CA GLN A 49 -1.13 2.14 26.47
C GLN A 49 0.04 1.17 26.54
N ARG A 50 0.25 0.50 27.70
CA ARG A 50 1.31 -0.52 27.84
C ARG A 50 1.15 -1.70 26.88
N MET A 51 -0.08 -2.17 26.66
CA MET A 51 -0.36 -3.28 25.75
C MET A 51 -0.08 -2.94 24.28
N LEU A 52 -0.39 -1.69 23.89
CA LEU A 52 -0.22 -1.18 22.54
C LEU A 52 1.22 -0.71 22.27
N SER A 53 1.94 -0.19 23.26
CA SER A 53 3.32 0.25 23.06
C SER A 53 4.26 -0.95 22.98
N THR A 54 4.65 -1.52 24.12
CA THR A 54 5.65 -2.60 24.20
C THR A 54 5.05 -3.95 24.55
N GLY A 55 3.75 -4.02 24.85
CA GLY A 55 3.03 -5.26 25.13
C GLY A 55 2.76 -6.11 23.89
N ARG A 56 1.91 -7.14 24.04
CA ARG A 56 1.68 -8.15 22.98
C ARG A 56 1.18 -7.54 21.67
N ILE A 57 0.26 -6.56 21.74
CA ILE A 57 -0.34 -5.96 20.54
C ILE A 57 0.71 -5.11 19.83
N GLY A 58 1.41 -4.23 20.56
CA GLY A 58 2.47 -3.40 20.00
C GLY A 58 3.60 -4.19 19.34
N ARG A 59 4.03 -5.28 19.99
CA ARG A 59 5.04 -6.18 19.39
C ARG A 59 4.52 -6.87 18.12
N SER A 60 3.25 -7.26 18.08
CA SER A 60 2.65 -7.84 16.87
C SER A 60 2.56 -6.82 15.74
N TRP A 61 2.17 -5.58 16.03
CA TRP A 61 2.18 -4.48 15.06
C TRP A 61 3.58 -4.23 14.49
N ALA A 62 4.59 -4.10 15.36
CA ALA A 62 5.97 -3.85 14.94
C ALA A 62 6.59 -4.99 14.12
N ALA A 63 6.16 -6.25 14.36
CA ALA A 63 6.72 -7.41 13.68
C ALA A 63 5.99 -7.79 12.38
N ASN A 64 4.67 -7.58 12.31
CA ASN A 64 3.82 -8.24 11.32
C ASN A 64 2.92 -7.29 10.50
N TYR A 65 3.02 -5.98 10.73
CA TYR A 65 2.18 -4.99 10.05
C TYR A 65 3.03 -3.98 9.30
N THR A 66 2.53 -3.53 8.15
CA THR A 66 3.10 -2.45 7.35
C THR A 66 2.13 -1.27 7.30
N THR A 67 2.59 -0.10 6.84
CA THR A 67 1.66 1.03 6.57
C THR A 67 1.05 0.89 5.17
N THR A 68 1.82 0.36 4.24
CA THR A 68 1.39 0.11 2.87
C THR A 68 2.05 -1.15 2.33
N SER A 69 1.44 -1.77 1.33
CA SER A 69 2.01 -2.93 0.65
C SER A 69 1.99 -2.75 -0.86
N ARG A 70 3.01 -3.31 -1.52
CA ARG A 70 3.01 -3.57 -2.96
C ARG A 70 2.86 -5.06 -3.15
N LEU A 71 1.79 -5.51 -3.80
CA LEU A 71 1.56 -6.92 -4.08
C LEU A 71 1.78 -7.17 -5.58
N PRO A 72 2.91 -7.75 -5.98
CA PRO A 72 3.09 -8.20 -7.35
C PRO A 72 2.11 -9.34 -7.69
N LEU A 73 1.57 -9.31 -8.90
CA LEU A 73 0.60 -10.27 -9.43
C LEU A 73 1.28 -11.45 -10.12
N HIS A 74 2.57 -11.32 -10.46
CA HIS A 74 3.36 -12.38 -11.07
C HIS A 74 4.65 -12.65 -10.29
N PRO A 75 5.06 -13.92 -10.06
CA PRO A 75 6.26 -14.26 -9.29
C PRO A 75 7.57 -13.64 -9.80
N SER A 76 7.68 -13.36 -11.11
CA SER A 76 8.88 -12.73 -11.69
C SER A 76 9.17 -11.33 -11.17
N LEU A 77 8.19 -10.69 -10.52
CA LEU A 77 8.32 -9.38 -9.88
C LEU A 77 8.69 -9.47 -8.40
N GLY A 78 8.94 -10.68 -7.91
CA GLY A 78 9.30 -10.98 -6.53
C GLY A 78 8.12 -11.11 -5.57
N PRO A 79 8.40 -11.40 -4.28
CA PRO A 79 7.38 -11.55 -3.24
C PRO A 79 6.66 -10.22 -2.94
N PRO A 80 5.59 -10.26 -2.11
CA PRO A 80 4.99 -9.04 -1.57
C PRO A 80 6.03 -8.09 -0.97
N ASN A 81 5.86 -6.80 -1.23
CA ASN A 81 6.72 -5.69 -0.81
C ASN A 81 8.10 -5.63 -1.48
N THR A 82 8.32 -6.35 -2.59
CA THR A 82 9.48 -6.09 -3.47
C THR A 82 9.49 -4.61 -3.90
N PRO A 83 10.58 -3.85 -3.65
CA PRO A 83 10.66 -2.41 -3.91
C PRO A 83 10.54 -2.06 -5.39
N TYR A 84 9.93 -0.92 -5.67
CA TYR A 84 9.89 -0.28 -6.97
C TYR A 84 10.24 1.23 -6.86
N PRO A 85 11.07 1.79 -7.76
CA PRO A 85 11.87 1.05 -8.73
C PRO A 85 12.82 0.07 -8.01
N PRO A 86 13.22 -1.03 -8.66
CA PRO A 86 14.18 -1.95 -8.07
C PRO A 86 15.47 -1.21 -7.72
N PRO A 87 16.16 -1.58 -6.63
CA PRO A 87 17.41 -0.95 -6.25
C PRO A 87 18.38 -0.99 -7.43
N ALA A 88 19.04 0.14 -7.71
CA ALA A 88 20.05 0.21 -8.76
C ALA A 88 21.09 -0.90 -8.53
N SER A 89 21.27 -1.79 -9.50
CA SER A 89 22.29 -2.83 -9.39
C SER A 89 23.65 -2.17 -9.16
N PRO A 90 24.47 -2.63 -8.20
CA PRO A 90 25.82 -2.11 -8.00
C PRO A 90 26.76 -2.35 -9.21
N HIS A 91 26.29 -3.04 -10.25
CA HIS A 91 27.01 -3.34 -11.50
C HIS A 91 26.54 -2.48 -12.69
N ARG A 92 26.50 -1.15 -12.54
CA ARG A 92 26.60 -0.22 -13.67
C ARG A 92 27.80 0.72 -13.49
N LEU A 93 28.96 0.12 -13.29
CA LEU A 93 30.24 0.73 -13.62
C LEU A 93 30.55 0.35 -15.07
N HIS A 94 30.12 1.18 -16.01
CA HIS A 94 30.76 1.24 -17.33
C HIS A 94 31.21 2.68 -17.54
N TRP A 95 32.52 2.88 -17.34
CA TRP A 95 33.26 3.99 -17.90
C TRP A 95 33.62 3.64 -19.33
N GLU A 96 33.32 4.50 -20.28
CA GLU A 96 34.25 4.75 -21.38
C GLU A 96 34.13 6.20 -21.84
N LYS A 97 35.24 6.90 -21.66
CA LYS A 97 35.43 8.30 -22.01
C LYS A 97 36.04 8.28 -23.41
N GLU A 98 35.21 8.31 -24.44
CA GLU A 98 35.68 8.66 -25.79
C GLU A 98 35.37 10.12 -26.09
N LYS A 99 36.45 10.80 -26.46
CA LYS A 99 36.51 12.19 -26.88
C LYS A 99 35.82 12.28 -28.23
N ASP A 100 34.71 13.00 -28.28
CA ASP A 100 34.50 14.11 -29.20
C ASP A 100 33.16 14.77 -28.84
N GLY A 101 33.16 16.11 -28.82
CA GLY A 101 32.17 16.92 -28.12
C GLY A 101 30.75 16.77 -28.65
N PHE A 102 29.86 16.33 -27.77
CA PHE A 102 28.46 16.76 -27.74
C PHE A 102 27.95 16.64 -26.29
N GLU A 103 27.78 17.77 -25.63
CA GLU A 103 27.22 17.82 -24.28
C GLU A 103 25.69 17.67 -24.42
N ILE A 104 25.20 16.43 -24.30
CA ILE A 104 23.77 16.16 -24.16
C ILE A 104 23.50 15.95 -22.68
N ASP A 105 22.86 16.96 -22.10
CA ASP A 105 22.36 16.97 -20.73
C ASP A 105 21.34 15.84 -20.54
N PHE A 106 21.79 14.74 -19.90
CA PHE A 106 21.01 13.51 -19.73
C PHE A 106 19.81 13.71 -18.78
N ASP A 107 19.81 14.79 -18.00
CA ASP A 107 18.71 15.13 -17.09
C ASP A 107 17.49 15.69 -17.84
N LEU A 108 17.66 16.32 -19.01
CA LEU A 108 16.54 16.93 -19.74
C LEU A 108 15.69 15.94 -20.56
N TRP A 109 16.22 14.75 -20.90
CA TRP A 109 15.46 13.74 -21.65
C TRP A 109 14.38 13.03 -20.79
N MET A 110 14.54 13.00 -19.47
CA MET A 110 13.52 12.47 -18.55
C MET A 110 12.29 13.38 -18.46
N PHE A 111 12.42 14.67 -18.76
CA PHE A 111 11.34 15.65 -18.51
C PHE A 111 10.55 16.08 -19.76
N HIS A 112 11.01 15.77 -20.98
CA HIS A 112 10.39 16.30 -22.21
C HIS A 112 9.72 15.29 -23.13
N ASN A 113 9.63 14.01 -22.74
CA ASN A 113 8.82 13.04 -23.48
C ASN A 113 7.77 12.40 -22.56
N HIS A 114 6.51 12.74 -22.77
CA HIS A 114 5.32 12.02 -22.25
C HIS A 114 5.15 10.61 -22.87
N ARG A 115 6.25 9.91 -23.07
CA ARG A 115 6.31 8.48 -23.36
C ARG A 115 7.36 7.92 -22.43
N HIS A 116 6.89 7.34 -21.33
CA HIS A 116 7.70 6.49 -20.46
C HIS A 116 8.56 5.59 -21.35
N PRO A 117 9.88 5.44 -21.10
CA PRO A 117 10.63 4.40 -21.77
C PRO A 117 9.92 3.10 -21.41
N GLU A 118 9.28 2.48 -22.41
CA GLU A 118 8.58 1.22 -22.24
C GLU A 118 9.51 0.31 -21.45
N SER A 119 9.14 -0.01 -20.21
CA SER A 119 9.83 -1.05 -19.50
C SER A 119 9.72 -2.26 -20.42
N LYS A 120 10.84 -2.76 -20.96
CA LYS A 120 10.84 -3.92 -21.87
C LYS A 120 10.10 -5.13 -21.29
N ASN A 121 9.89 -5.15 -19.97
CA ASN A 121 9.02 -6.09 -19.30
C ASN A 121 7.56 -5.58 -19.23
N PRO A 122 6.61 -6.20 -19.96
CA PRO A 122 5.20 -5.81 -19.94
C PRO A 122 4.51 -6.01 -18.58
N LEU A 123 5.13 -6.78 -17.67
CA LEU A 123 4.64 -7.02 -16.31
C LEU A 123 5.24 -6.06 -15.27
N SER A 124 6.08 -5.08 -15.63
CA SER A 124 6.77 -4.21 -14.66
C SER A 124 5.85 -3.56 -13.60
N HIS A 125 4.62 -3.24 -13.99
CA HIS A 125 3.59 -2.63 -13.14
C HIS A 125 2.47 -3.61 -12.75
N ALA A 126 2.61 -4.91 -13.04
CA ALA A 126 1.66 -5.96 -12.65
C ALA A 126 1.69 -6.19 -11.13
N ALA A 127 1.29 -5.17 -10.39
CA ALA A 127 1.26 -5.12 -8.96
C ALA A 127 0.16 -4.17 -8.50
N ILE A 128 -0.32 -4.37 -7.28
CA ILE A 128 -1.38 -3.57 -6.67
C ILE A 128 -0.84 -2.95 -5.39
N SER A 129 -1.09 -1.65 -5.19
CA SER A 129 -0.79 -0.98 -3.93
C SER A 129 -1.97 -1.10 -2.97
N PHE A 130 -1.69 -1.38 -1.70
CA PHE A 130 -2.66 -1.38 -0.61
C PHE A 130 -2.24 -0.36 0.44
N VAL A 131 -3.13 0.54 0.82
CA VAL A 131 -2.85 1.62 1.78
C VAL A 131 -4.11 2.01 2.54
N HIS A 132 -4.00 2.50 3.78
CA HIS A 132 -5.19 2.85 4.56
C HIS A 132 -5.90 4.10 4.03
N GLY A 133 -5.20 5.24 3.99
CA GLY A 133 -5.74 6.52 3.52
C GLY A 133 -5.62 6.65 2.01
N GLY A 134 -4.40 6.65 1.47
CA GLY A 134 -4.15 6.84 0.04
C GLY A 134 -2.75 7.36 -0.22
N LEU A 135 -2.22 7.17 -1.42
CA LEU A 135 -0.90 7.67 -1.80
C LEU A 135 -1.06 9.04 -2.46
N SER A 136 -0.86 10.13 -1.70
CA SER A 136 -1.02 11.49 -2.26
C SER A 136 0.00 11.77 -3.38
N PRO A 137 -0.38 12.44 -4.48
CA PRO A 137 0.55 12.93 -5.50
C PRO A 137 1.65 13.85 -4.95
N THR A 138 1.38 14.53 -3.83
CA THR A 138 2.29 15.48 -3.15
C THR A 138 3.16 14.83 -2.09
N TYR A 139 2.96 13.54 -1.77
CA TYR A 139 3.74 12.85 -0.76
C TYR A 139 5.16 12.58 -1.29
N GLN A 140 6.17 13.07 -0.56
CA GLN A 140 7.56 13.12 -1.06
C GLN A 140 8.24 11.74 -1.04
N ASP A 141 7.85 10.87 -0.11
CA ASP A 141 8.53 9.60 0.16
C ASP A 141 7.83 8.39 -0.50
N LEU A 142 7.22 8.58 -1.68
CA LEU A 142 6.56 7.49 -2.42
C LEU A 142 7.55 6.41 -2.86
N THR A 143 8.80 6.77 -3.17
CA THR A 143 9.79 5.86 -3.76
C THR A 143 11.06 5.69 -2.91
N PRO A 144 11.67 4.49 -2.85
CA PRO A 144 11.17 3.24 -3.42
C PRO A 144 9.94 2.72 -2.67
N PHE A 145 8.88 2.39 -3.42
CA PHE A 145 7.61 1.88 -2.89
C PHE A 145 7.66 0.35 -2.74
N PRO A 146 7.18 -0.24 -1.63
CA PRO A 146 6.61 0.39 -0.44
C PRO A 146 7.66 0.66 0.65
N THR A 147 8.93 0.33 0.39
CA THR A 147 10.03 0.30 1.36
C THR A 147 10.20 1.61 2.11
N LYS A 148 10.28 2.75 1.42
CA LYS A 148 10.55 4.04 2.05
C LYS A 148 9.48 4.41 3.09
N ILE A 149 8.21 4.23 2.73
CA ILE A 149 7.07 4.49 3.63
C ILE A 149 7.12 3.57 4.84
N ASN A 150 7.38 2.28 4.63
CA ASN A 150 7.41 1.30 5.71
C ASN A 150 8.62 1.46 6.64
N GLU A 151 9.76 1.92 6.14
CA GLU A 151 10.93 2.28 6.96
C GLU A 151 10.65 3.48 7.87
N LEU A 152 10.09 4.57 7.30
CA LEU A 152 9.69 5.75 8.06
C LEU A 152 8.64 5.39 9.12
N SER A 153 7.66 4.58 8.74
CA SER A 153 6.63 4.06 9.65
C SER A 153 7.23 3.20 10.76
N THR A 154 8.16 2.30 10.45
CA THR A 154 8.83 1.46 11.45
C THR A 154 9.65 2.30 12.43
N SER A 155 10.36 3.31 11.93
CA SER A 155 11.13 4.25 12.77
C SER A 155 10.20 5.06 13.69
N LEU A 156 9.11 5.61 13.14
CA LEU A 156 8.12 6.36 13.91
C LEU A 156 7.45 5.50 14.98
N LEU A 157 7.04 4.28 14.63
CA LEU A 157 6.43 3.32 15.55
C LEU A 157 7.38 3.03 16.71
N ARG A 158 8.66 2.74 16.43
CA ARG A 158 9.67 2.51 17.47
C ARG A 158 9.80 3.70 18.42
N LYS A 159 9.82 4.93 17.91
CA LYS A 159 9.87 6.16 18.74
C LYS A 159 8.65 6.27 19.66
N LEU A 160 7.45 5.94 19.16
CA LEU A 160 6.24 5.95 19.97
C LEU A 160 6.18 4.80 21.00
N GLN A 161 6.73 3.63 20.67
CA GLN A 161 6.77 2.49 21.59
C GLN A 161 7.73 2.73 22.76
N HIS A 162 8.86 3.40 22.52
CA HIS A 162 9.95 3.55 23.49
C HIS A 162 10.07 4.94 24.12
N ARG A 163 9.24 5.91 23.75
CA ARG A 163 9.17 7.18 24.50
C ARG A 163 8.69 6.95 25.92
N GLU A 164 8.98 7.92 26.80
CA GLU A 164 8.26 8.06 28.05
C GLU A 164 6.76 8.23 27.72
N GLN A 165 5.95 7.28 28.19
CA GLN A 165 4.56 7.22 27.80
C GLN A 165 3.80 8.38 28.47
N PRO A 166 3.06 9.19 27.69
CA PRO A 166 2.36 10.35 28.20
C PRO A 166 1.22 9.91 29.14
N PRO A 167 0.86 10.74 30.15
CA PRO A 167 -0.28 10.44 30.98
C PRO A 167 -1.57 10.40 30.13
N PRO A 168 -2.57 9.57 30.49
CA PRO A 168 -3.80 9.41 29.72
C PRO A 168 -4.52 10.74 29.41
N HIS A 169 -4.72 11.05 28.14
CA HIS A 169 -5.59 12.14 27.68
C HIS A 169 -7.01 11.61 27.41
N PRO A 170 -8.09 12.30 27.77
CA PRO A 170 -8.23 13.39 28.75
C PRO A 170 -8.10 12.90 30.21
N PRO A 171 -7.82 13.79 31.20
CA PRO A 171 -7.81 15.26 31.11
C PRO A 171 -6.44 15.87 30.75
N ASN A 172 -5.38 15.07 30.63
CA ASN A 172 -4.05 15.57 30.28
C ASN A 172 -4.03 16.17 28.85
N PRO A 173 -3.04 17.01 28.48
CA PRO A 173 -2.92 17.54 27.11
C PRO A 173 -2.81 16.44 26.04
N TYR A 174 -3.20 16.77 24.81
CA TYR A 174 -3.02 15.87 23.67
C TYR A 174 -1.53 15.51 23.51
N PRO A 175 -1.15 14.22 23.50
CA PRO A 175 0.26 13.87 23.56
C PRO A 175 1.07 14.18 22.30
N GLY A 176 0.43 14.11 21.13
CA GLY A 176 1.07 14.32 19.84
C GLY A 176 2.26 13.38 19.55
N LEU A 177 2.98 13.73 18.49
CA LEU A 177 4.22 13.05 18.10
C LEU A 177 5.40 13.55 18.96
N PRO A 178 6.36 12.68 19.34
CA PRO A 178 7.49 13.10 20.14
C PRO A 178 8.41 14.08 19.38
N ALA A 179 9.14 14.93 20.11
CA ALA A 179 10.04 15.93 19.52
C ALA A 179 11.19 15.31 18.68
N SER A 180 11.52 14.04 18.92
CA SER A 180 12.55 13.30 18.18
C SER A 180 12.11 12.84 16.78
N VAL A 181 10.86 13.08 16.40
CA VAL A 181 10.34 12.71 15.09
C VAL A 181 10.94 13.61 14.01
N THR A 182 11.33 13.04 12.87
CA THR A 182 11.84 13.80 11.72
C THR A 182 10.69 14.41 10.92
N GLU A 183 10.98 15.29 9.98
CA GLU A 183 9.92 15.85 9.12
C GLU A 183 9.25 14.77 8.25
N HIS A 184 10.04 13.89 7.65
CA HIS A 184 9.55 12.76 6.85
C HIS A 184 8.65 11.82 7.67
N GLU A 185 9.01 11.53 8.92
CA GLU A 185 8.17 10.72 9.80
C GLU A 185 6.87 11.45 10.19
N ARG A 186 6.93 12.78 10.44
CA ARG A 186 5.70 13.57 10.66
C ARG A 186 4.77 13.49 9.46
N GLN A 187 5.31 13.57 8.25
CA GLN A 187 4.53 13.50 7.01
C GLN A 187 3.84 12.15 6.82
N VAL A 188 4.37 11.03 7.33
CA VAL A 188 3.65 9.73 7.32
C VAL A 188 2.28 9.83 8.01
N TYR A 189 2.21 10.58 9.12
CA TYR A 189 0.99 10.82 9.88
C TYR A 189 0.27 12.13 9.49
N GLY A 190 0.82 12.89 8.54
CA GLY A 190 0.24 14.13 8.05
C GLY A 190 -1.02 13.91 7.20
N SER A 191 -1.72 15.00 6.88
CA SER A 191 -2.95 14.97 6.06
C SER A 191 -2.72 14.40 4.66
N ASP A 192 -1.56 14.66 4.08
CA ASP A 192 -1.15 14.12 2.77
C ASP A 192 -0.42 12.78 2.89
N GLY A 193 -0.25 12.29 4.13
CA GLY A 193 0.38 11.01 4.42
C GLY A 193 -0.53 9.81 4.09
N PRO A 194 0.07 8.61 4.01
CA PRO A 194 -0.63 7.37 3.65
C PRO A 194 -1.78 6.98 4.59
N LEU A 195 -1.87 7.59 5.76
CA LEU A 195 -2.88 7.25 6.78
C LEU A 195 -4.14 8.13 6.70
N TRP A 196 -4.04 9.35 6.17
CA TRP A 196 -5.10 10.36 6.28
C TRP A 196 -5.53 10.95 4.95
N TYR A 197 -4.78 10.73 3.87
CA TYR A 197 -5.12 11.32 2.58
C TYR A 197 -6.49 10.84 2.09
N ARG A 198 -7.35 11.80 1.69
CA ARG A 198 -8.72 11.54 1.22
C ARG A 198 -8.97 12.01 -0.21
N GLY A 199 -7.97 12.59 -0.88
CA GLY A 199 -8.16 13.23 -2.19
C GLY A 199 -8.74 12.27 -3.23
N TRP A 200 -8.25 11.02 -3.26
CA TRP A 200 -8.75 9.97 -4.15
C TRP A 200 -10.23 9.62 -3.99
N ALA A 201 -10.82 9.87 -2.82
CA ALA A 201 -12.23 9.62 -2.56
C ALA A 201 -13.09 10.89 -2.71
N LEU A 202 -12.54 12.06 -2.38
CA LEU A 202 -13.32 13.29 -2.24
C LEU A 202 -13.18 14.28 -3.39
N GLN A 203 -12.09 14.25 -4.15
CA GLN A 203 -11.89 15.13 -5.31
C GLN A 203 -12.69 14.63 -6.52
N ASP A 204 -12.95 15.53 -7.47
CA ASP A 204 -13.67 15.22 -8.70
C ASP A 204 -12.91 14.24 -9.60
N GLU A 205 -13.66 13.52 -10.45
CA GLU A 205 -13.14 12.45 -11.32
C GLU A 205 -12.05 12.95 -12.27
N GLU A 206 -12.22 14.16 -12.82
CA GLU A 206 -11.28 14.73 -13.78
C GLU A 206 -9.91 14.98 -13.13
N THR A 207 -9.90 15.55 -11.92
CA THR A 207 -8.67 15.78 -11.16
C THR A 207 -7.97 14.47 -10.81
N VAL A 208 -8.69 13.51 -10.21
CA VAL A 208 -8.06 12.27 -9.76
C VAL A 208 -7.54 11.41 -10.92
N CYS A 209 -8.27 11.35 -12.04
CA CYS A 209 -7.86 10.54 -13.17
C CYS A 209 -6.69 11.14 -13.97
N LYS A 210 -6.48 12.45 -13.88
CA LYS A 210 -5.26 13.10 -14.40
C LYS A 210 -4.02 12.82 -13.54
N GLN A 211 -4.19 12.65 -12.23
CA GLN A 211 -3.07 12.54 -11.28
C GLN A 211 -2.65 11.09 -10.97
N VAL A 212 -3.59 10.14 -11.06
CA VAL A 212 -3.35 8.76 -10.60
C VAL A 212 -2.22 8.06 -11.37
N ASP A 213 -2.09 8.35 -12.66
CA ASP A 213 -1.11 7.69 -13.53
C ASP A 213 0.33 7.95 -13.07
N ASP A 214 0.64 9.17 -12.64
CA ASP A 214 1.97 9.51 -12.11
C ASP A 214 2.28 8.76 -10.81
N VAL A 215 1.28 8.57 -9.95
CA VAL A 215 1.45 7.85 -8.68
C VAL A 215 1.63 6.35 -8.91
N LEU A 216 0.83 5.77 -9.82
CA LEU A 216 0.94 4.37 -10.23
C LEU A 216 2.29 4.08 -10.91
N ALA A 217 2.76 4.99 -11.77
CA ALA A 217 4.07 4.91 -12.41
C ALA A 217 5.22 4.98 -11.39
N LYS A 218 5.16 5.90 -10.42
CA LYS A 218 6.17 6.00 -9.34
C LYS A 218 6.21 4.76 -8.45
N THR A 219 5.07 4.14 -8.20
CA THR A 219 4.96 2.97 -7.32
C THR A 219 5.12 1.63 -8.03
N GLY A 220 5.15 1.61 -9.36
CA GLY A 220 5.22 0.39 -10.14
C GLY A 220 4.01 -0.50 -9.94
N THR A 221 2.82 0.11 -9.88
CA THR A 221 1.54 -0.58 -9.68
C THR A 221 0.55 -0.21 -10.77
N ARG A 222 -0.43 -1.08 -11.03
CA ARG A 222 -1.57 -0.80 -11.93
C ARG A 222 -2.73 -0.17 -11.21
N ARG A 223 -2.87 -0.48 -9.91
CA ARG A 223 -4.04 -0.12 -9.12
C ARG A 223 -3.65 0.28 -7.71
N MET A 224 -4.44 1.18 -7.15
CA MET A 224 -4.38 1.60 -5.76
C MET A 224 -5.67 1.21 -5.05
N VAL A 225 -5.54 0.33 -4.06
CA VAL A 225 -6.61 -0.11 -3.18
C VAL A 225 -6.48 0.61 -1.85
N MET A 226 -7.53 1.30 -1.43
CA MET A 226 -7.53 2.12 -0.23
C MET A 226 -8.83 2.07 0.58
N GLY A 227 -8.76 2.49 1.84
CA GLY A 227 -9.91 2.62 2.74
C GLY A 227 -10.11 4.04 3.26
N HIS A 228 -10.32 4.18 4.57
CA HIS A 228 -10.36 5.42 5.37
C HIS A 228 -11.51 6.41 5.10
N THR A 229 -11.96 6.50 3.85
CA THR A 229 -13.06 7.35 3.42
C THR A 229 -14.23 6.46 3.01
N PRO A 230 -15.17 6.18 3.92
CA PRO A 230 -16.18 5.17 3.71
C PRO A 230 -17.24 5.62 2.69
N ASP A 231 -17.63 4.70 1.82
CA ASP A 231 -18.94 4.71 1.16
C ASP A 231 -19.81 3.65 1.82
N PHE A 232 -20.85 4.06 2.55
CA PHE A 232 -21.63 3.12 3.36
C PHE A 232 -22.49 2.13 2.55
N THR A 233 -22.43 2.17 1.22
CA THR A 233 -23.28 1.36 0.35
C THR A 233 -22.49 0.39 -0.53
N ASN A 234 -21.36 0.81 -1.10
CA ASN A 234 -20.64 0.03 -2.10
C ASN A 234 -19.13 0.33 -2.10
N ILE A 235 -18.33 -0.65 -2.53
CA ILE A 235 -16.96 -0.43 -3.00
C ILE A 235 -17.01 0.49 -4.22
N VAL A 236 -16.20 1.55 -4.21
CA VAL A 236 -16.16 2.56 -5.27
C VAL A 236 -14.94 2.33 -6.14
N SER A 237 -15.15 2.27 -7.45
CA SER A 237 -14.08 2.21 -8.46
C SER A 237 -14.05 3.52 -9.22
N ARG A 238 -12.84 4.06 -9.42
CA ARG A 238 -12.62 5.32 -10.15
C ARG A 238 -11.54 5.13 -11.20
N CYS A 239 -11.56 5.97 -12.23
CA CYS A 239 -10.54 6.00 -13.27
C CYS A 239 -10.29 4.63 -13.93
N ASN A 240 -11.37 3.94 -14.32
CA ASN A 240 -11.33 2.60 -14.92
C ASN A 240 -10.63 1.56 -14.03
N GLY A 241 -10.92 1.59 -12.72
CA GLY A 241 -10.37 0.62 -11.76
C GLY A 241 -8.93 0.88 -11.34
N LYS A 242 -8.32 2.01 -11.71
CA LYS A 242 -7.01 2.42 -11.21
C LYS A 242 -7.05 2.75 -9.72
N ILE A 243 -8.19 3.26 -9.22
CA ILE A 243 -8.43 3.53 -7.80
C ILE A 243 -9.63 2.69 -7.35
N ILE A 244 -9.46 1.94 -6.27
CA ILE A 244 -10.53 1.12 -5.68
C ILE A 244 -10.61 1.42 -4.18
N ILE A 245 -11.73 2.02 -3.78
CA ILE A 245 -12.01 2.39 -2.39
C ILE A 245 -12.87 1.30 -1.78
N ILE A 246 -12.30 0.55 -0.83
CA ILE A 246 -12.90 -0.65 -0.26
C ILE A 246 -13.48 -0.44 1.15
N ASP A 247 -13.37 0.77 1.69
CA ASP A 247 -14.00 1.09 2.98
C ASP A 247 -15.50 1.31 2.78
N THR A 248 -16.27 0.34 3.25
CA THR A 248 -17.72 0.36 3.21
C THR A 248 -18.35 0.60 4.58
N GLY A 249 -17.56 1.04 5.57
CA GLY A 249 -18.05 1.24 6.94
C GLY A 249 -18.44 -0.06 7.64
N ILE A 250 -17.72 -1.14 7.38
CA ILE A 250 -18.05 -2.52 7.82
C ILE A 250 -18.16 -2.69 9.35
N SER A 251 -17.52 -1.81 10.12
CA SER A 251 -17.58 -1.87 11.58
C SER A 251 -18.99 -1.55 12.07
N HIS A 252 -19.46 -2.30 13.07
CA HIS A 252 -20.76 -2.07 13.72
C HIS A 252 -20.97 -0.63 14.20
N ALA A 253 -19.89 0.09 14.51
CA ALA A 253 -19.96 1.49 14.93
C ALA A 253 -20.37 2.46 13.80
N TYR A 254 -20.14 2.09 12.54
CA TYR A 254 -20.46 2.90 11.37
C TYR A 254 -21.78 2.48 10.70
N GLY A 255 -22.10 1.19 10.73
CA GLY A 255 -23.37 0.68 10.20
C GLY A 255 -23.43 0.59 8.68
N GLY A 256 -22.28 0.51 8.01
CA GLY A 256 -22.21 0.26 6.57
C GLY A 256 -22.40 -1.21 6.21
N VAL A 257 -21.95 -1.61 5.01
CA VAL A 257 -22.20 -2.95 4.47
C VAL A 257 -21.01 -3.89 4.65
N LEU A 258 -21.28 -5.19 4.81
CA LEU A 258 -20.24 -6.21 4.69
C LEU A 258 -19.80 -6.29 3.23
N SER A 259 -18.51 -6.18 2.97
CA SER A 259 -17.97 -6.33 1.62
C SER A 259 -16.54 -6.86 1.62
N ALA A 260 -16.13 -7.45 0.50
CA ALA A 260 -14.75 -7.82 0.22
C ALA A 260 -14.39 -7.53 -1.24
N LEU A 261 -13.11 -7.28 -1.50
CA LEU A 261 -12.58 -7.20 -2.87
C LEU A 261 -11.95 -8.54 -3.22
N SER A 262 -12.38 -9.13 -4.33
CA SER A 262 -11.79 -10.34 -4.92
C SER A 262 -11.01 -9.97 -6.17
N ILE A 263 -9.77 -10.43 -6.24
CA ILE A 263 -8.84 -10.18 -7.34
C ILE A 263 -8.40 -11.55 -7.83
N HIS A 264 -8.66 -11.83 -9.09
CA HIS A 264 -8.23 -13.05 -9.76
C HIS A 264 -7.35 -12.67 -10.95
N TYR A 265 -6.12 -13.16 -10.95
CA TYR A 265 -5.12 -12.82 -11.94
C TYR A 265 -4.56 -14.10 -12.56
N THR A 266 -4.50 -14.13 -13.89
CA THR A 266 -4.01 -15.29 -14.64
C THR A 266 -3.10 -14.85 -15.76
N VAL A 267 -2.05 -15.64 -16.01
CA VAL A 267 -1.19 -15.52 -17.18
C VAL A 267 -1.03 -16.91 -17.75
N HIS A 268 -1.42 -17.11 -19.00
CA HIS A 268 -1.38 -18.42 -19.66
C HIS A 268 -0.71 -18.32 -21.04
N PRO A 269 0.14 -19.27 -21.41
CA PRO A 269 0.82 -19.24 -22.71
C PRO A 269 -0.19 -19.47 -23.83
N ILE A 270 0.03 -18.84 -24.98
CA ILE A 270 -0.76 -19.03 -26.20
C ILE A 270 0.15 -19.18 -27.42
N GLY A 271 -0.33 -19.90 -28.44
CA GLY A 271 0.44 -20.14 -29.66
C GLY A 271 1.58 -21.14 -29.47
N ASP A 272 2.60 -21.06 -30.32
CA ASP A 272 3.78 -21.91 -30.25
C ASP A 272 4.80 -21.34 -29.24
N ASP A 273 5.47 -22.22 -28.48
CA ASP A 273 6.44 -21.82 -27.44
C ASP A 273 7.55 -20.88 -27.95
N ALA A 274 7.89 -20.97 -29.24
CA ALA A 274 8.90 -20.13 -29.89
C ALA A 274 8.54 -18.63 -29.88
N ASP A 275 7.24 -18.30 -29.85
CA ASP A 275 6.76 -16.92 -29.90
C ASP A 275 6.71 -16.27 -28.51
N GLN A 276 6.79 -17.06 -27.43
CA GLN A 276 6.71 -16.61 -26.04
C GLN A 276 5.51 -15.67 -25.78
N ARG A 277 4.36 -15.99 -26.36
CA ARG A 277 3.12 -15.21 -26.25
C ARG A 277 2.27 -15.71 -25.09
N TRP A 278 1.65 -14.78 -24.38
CA TRP A 278 0.81 -15.08 -23.23
C TRP A 278 -0.44 -14.21 -23.23
N VAL A 279 -1.54 -14.74 -22.70
CA VAL A 279 -2.72 -13.95 -22.35
C VAL A 279 -2.67 -13.68 -20.85
N GLU A 280 -2.60 -12.40 -20.52
CA GLU A 280 -2.75 -11.89 -19.17
C GLU A 280 -4.18 -11.43 -18.95
N ARG A 281 -4.81 -11.87 -17.86
CA ARG A 281 -6.15 -11.43 -17.47
C ARG A 281 -6.20 -11.04 -16.00
N GLU A 282 -6.81 -9.90 -15.73
CA GLU A 282 -7.11 -9.39 -14.40
C GLU A 282 -8.62 -9.22 -14.24
N LEU A 283 -9.20 -9.95 -13.29
CA LEU A 283 -10.62 -9.92 -12.95
C LEU A 283 -10.80 -9.44 -11.51
N ILE A 284 -11.43 -8.28 -11.33
CA ILE A 284 -11.69 -7.70 -10.01
C ILE A 284 -13.19 -7.62 -9.76
N SER A 285 -13.63 -8.08 -8.60
CA SER A 285 -15.04 -8.04 -8.20
C SER A 285 -15.22 -7.54 -6.77
N ALA A 286 -16.23 -6.71 -6.55
CA ALA A 286 -16.78 -6.47 -5.23
C ALA A 286 -17.70 -7.63 -4.84
N LEU A 287 -17.50 -8.17 -3.64
CA LEU A 287 -18.32 -9.21 -3.03
C LEU A 287 -19.14 -8.59 -1.90
N TYR A 288 -20.43 -8.88 -1.89
CA TYR A 288 -21.38 -8.55 -0.82
C TYR A 288 -22.12 -9.83 -0.41
N PRO A 289 -22.83 -9.86 0.73
CA PRO A 289 -23.57 -11.04 1.17
C PRO A 289 -24.59 -11.57 0.14
N ASP A 290 -25.17 -10.68 -0.65
CA ASP A 290 -26.30 -10.94 -1.55
C ASP A 290 -25.94 -10.81 -3.05
N LYS A 291 -24.80 -10.20 -3.38
CA LYS A 291 -24.41 -9.93 -4.77
C LYS A 291 -22.90 -9.93 -4.99
N ARG A 292 -22.52 -10.13 -6.25
CA ARG A 292 -21.17 -9.90 -6.77
C ARG A 292 -21.26 -8.86 -7.88
N THR A 293 -20.40 -7.84 -7.84
CA THR A 293 -20.33 -6.80 -8.85
C THR A 293 -18.95 -6.82 -9.50
N LEU A 294 -18.93 -6.98 -10.82
CA LEU A 294 -17.70 -6.90 -11.61
C LEU A 294 -17.21 -5.45 -11.65
N ILE A 295 -15.93 -5.23 -11.36
CA ILE A 295 -15.29 -3.90 -11.40
C ILE A 295 -14.35 -3.78 -12.59
N VAL A 296 -13.53 -4.82 -12.81
CA VAL A 296 -12.53 -4.89 -13.88
C VAL A 296 -12.60 -6.29 -14.49
N ASP A 297 -12.57 -6.33 -15.81
CA ASP A 297 -12.26 -7.51 -16.62
C ASP A 297 -11.35 -7.05 -17.76
N GLU A 298 -10.04 -7.09 -17.51
CA GLU A 298 -9.02 -6.68 -18.47
C GLU A 298 -8.26 -7.91 -18.95
N GLU A 299 -8.20 -8.07 -20.27
CA GLU A 299 -7.45 -9.13 -20.93
C GLU A 299 -6.55 -8.51 -21.99
N ARG A 300 -5.29 -8.95 -22.05
CA ARG A 300 -4.33 -8.49 -23.06
C ARG A 300 -3.30 -9.55 -23.39
N GLU A 301 -2.78 -9.46 -24.60
CA GLU A 301 -1.64 -10.26 -25.04
C GLU A 301 -0.33 -9.59 -24.61
N ILE A 302 0.60 -10.40 -24.09
CA ILE A 302 1.95 -9.98 -23.74
C ILE A 302 2.98 -10.96 -24.31
N VAL A 303 4.18 -10.46 -24.58
CA VAL A 303 5.30 -11.26 -25.11
C VAL A 303 6.46 -11.20 -24.13
N GLY A 304 7.04 -12.36 -23.82
CA GLY A 304 8.21 -12.49 -22.95
C GLY A 304 8.29 -13.83 -22.24
N ASP A 305 9.37 -14.02 -21.48
CA ASP A 305 9.57 -15.22 -20.66
C ASP A 305 8.93 -15.04 -19.28
N PHE A 306 7.77 -15.67 -19.08
CA PHE A 306 6.99 -15.64 -17.84
C PHE A 306 6.74 -17.03 -17.27
N GLN A 307 7.54 -18.03 -17.64
CA GLN A 307 7.42 -19.35 -17.04
C GLN A 307 7.70 -19.27 -15.54
N VAL A 308 6.75 -19.77 -14.74
CA VAL A 308 6.94 -19.97 -13.30
C VAL A 308 7.60 -21.32 -13.16
N ALA A 309 8.82 -21.37 -12.61
CA ALA A 309 9.49 -22.65 -12.35
C ALA A 309 8.61 -23.48 -11.40
N ASP A 310 8.28 -24.71 -11.80
CA ASP A 310 7.59 -25.70 -10.94
C ASP A 310 8.48 -25.97 -9.71
N GLY A 311 8.23 -25.28 -8.59
CA GLY A 311 9.12 -25.41 -7.44
C GLY A 311 8.82 -24.62 -6.17
N SER A 312 7.67 -23.95 -6.02
CA SER A 312 7.32 -23.34 -4.74
C SER A 312 5.81 -23.27 -4.55
N HIS A 313 5.24 -24.39 -4.09
CA HIS A 313 3.96 -24.42 -3.37
C HIS A 313 4.22 -24.18 -1.88
#